data_AF-A0A8H7DMT4-F1
#
_entry.id   AF-A0A8H7DMT4-F1
#
_cell.length_a   1.000
_cell.length_b   1.000
_cell.length_c   1.000
_cell.angle_alpha   90.00
_cell.angle_beta   90.00
_cell.angle_gamma   90.00
#
_symmetry.space_group_name_H-M   'P 1'
#
loop_
_entity.id
_entity.type
_entity.pdbx_description
1 polymer ?
#
loop_
_entity_poly.entity_id
_entity_poly.type
_entity_poly.pdbx_seq_one_letter_code
_entity_poly.pdbx_strand_id
1 'polypeptide(L)'
;MECAVQMSLSEVASEDPRFLEQDPPPLSEEFPDGTKIFFLGEHAYGVPAQVSATAEDTLSVILAFFPSEKAENERFKEIVDARDSGRYYPSFKTAEIIGVSGRALSKITSSLMVITSDHQKTNLGLSLKFEAKGLKVINYSRKDGRFWEFSQKAVDLIREYKAKFPEIFQTVERGGDAMAKAEEVFSGPDPDSKVKEIKAWLKSKGVRDFEPVSLYADQLTKETVSKIEELADSLSANKSSSAIKKAIVKGIPRQAVLKPSHSVYRLQNQHFSLGDRVIMVQDSGGVPLAVKGVVIGLNPKSMDVVWDVAFMSGVTLGDRCSQYRGATVEFNTCLNLSRPQYVTSTNPQVPPTVNNNPPFKPRSGPYPHIRPGIGQTPASGFRAAPAPHANHQTHVQIMSNPNGVGRGNIPRRGAPPAQNGRGTVMQPIATTTVQAGHSGPQDGPHSPPHGGRGATRGAFIFNRGRGNSPSRGRGASRGFRGRGRGLVPQTQVPS
;
A
#
# COMPACT_ATOMS: atom_id res chain seq x y z
N MET A 1 7.68 12.34 12.16
CA MET A 1 6.89 13.44 11.59
C MET A 1 7.71 14.69 11.86
N GLU A 2 7.98 15.53 10.87
CA GLU A 2 8.78 16.75 11.10
C GLU A 2 7.82 17.89 11.45
N CYS A 3 7.97 18.46 12.65
CA CYS A 3 7.24 19.63 13.11
C CYS A 3 8.22 20.78 13.34
N ALA A 4 7.74 22.02 13.15
CA ALA A 4 8.54 23.20 13.44
C ALA A 4 8.62 23.39 14.97
N VAL A 5 9.79 23.80 15.48
CA VAL A 5 10.04 23.87 16.94
C VAL A 5 9.05 24.81 17.62
N GLN A 6 8.70 25.95 16.99
CA GLN A 6 7.72 26.91 17.50
C GLN A 6 6.26 26.39 17.53
N MET A 7 5.99 25.21 16.99
CA MET A 7 4.69 24.51 17.06
C MET A 7 4.74 23.30 18.01
N SER A 8 5.85 23.09 18.71
CA SER A 8 6.05 21.98 19.64
C SER A 8 5.92 22.48 21.07
N LEU A 9 5.13 21.80 21.88
CA LEU A 9 5.00 22.07 23.31
C LEU A 9 5.74 20.99 24.10
N SER A 10 6.43 21.38 25.18
CA SER A 10 7.15 20.44 26.06
C SER A 10 6.22 19.64 26.96
N GLU A 11 5.12 20.26 27.39
CA GLU A 11 4.15 19.72 28.34
C GLU A 11 2.73 20.11 27.92
N VAL A 12 1.73 19.35 28.38
CA VAL A 12 0.31 19.57 28.07
C VAL A 12 -0.48 19.55 29.37
N ALA A 13 -1.43 20.48 29.55
CA ALA A 13 -2.20 20.61 30.79
C ALA A 13 -3.12 19.42 31.11
N SER A 14 -3.39 18.55 30.12
CA SER A 14 -4.05 17.26 30.29
C SER A 14 -3.40 16.28 29.34
N GLU A 15 -2.74 15.27 29.88
CA GLU A 15 -2.28 14.11 29.11
C GLU A 15 -3.48 13.22 28.74
N ASP A 16 -3.34 12.40 27.71
CA ASP A 16 -4.37 11.46 27.28
C ASP A 16 -4.23 10.15 28.10
N PRO A 17 -5.23 9.77 28.91
CA PRO A 17 -5.12 8.63 29.82
C PRO A 17 -4.79 7.28 29.15
N ARG A 18 -4.97 7.17 27.84
CA ARG A 18 -4.67 5.95 27.05
C ARG A 18 -3.18 5.75 26.79
N PHE A 19 -2.37 6.77 27.02
CA PHE A 19 -0.91 6.76 26.84
C PHE A 19 -0.15 6.87 28.18
N LEU A 20 -0.86 6.97 29.31
CA LEU A 20 -0.24 6.88 30.63
C LEU A 20 0.36 5.49 30.81
N GLU A 21 1.64 5.43 31.16
CA GLU A 21 2.33 4.18 31.47
C GLU A 21 1.75 3.57 32.76
N GLN A 22 1.61 2.26 32.77
CA GLN A 22 1.07 1.49 33.90
C GLN A 22 2.06 0.40 34.29
N ASP A 23 2.22 0.18 35.59
CA ASP A 23 2.98 -0.95 36.11
C ASP A 23 2.39 -2.29 35.62
N PRO A 24 3.22 -3.33 35.42
CA PRO A 24 2.75 -4.61 34.93
C PRO A 24 1.78 -5.25 35.95
N PRO A 25 0.48 -5.45 35.61
CA PRO A 25 -0.47 -6.06 36.52
C PRO A 25 -0.06 -7.51 36.85
N PRO A 26 -0.50 -8.06 38.01
CA PRO A 26 -0.34 -9.47 38.34
C PRO A 26 -0.91 -10.37 37.24
N LEU A 27 -0.32 -11.55 37.01
CA LEU A 27 -0.81 -12.46 35.97
C LEU A 27 -2.28 -12.86 36.18
N SER A 28 -2.75 -12.97 37.43
CA SER A 28 -4.13 -13.34 37.77
C SER A 28 -5.17 -12.27 37.42
N GLU A 29 -4.80 -10.99 37.51
CA GLU A 29 -5.63 -9.86 37.09
C GLU A 29 -5.56 -9.66 35.57
N GLU A 30 -4.38 -9.82 34.99
CA GLU A 30 -4.20 -9.70 33.55
C GLU A 30 -4.88 -10.85 32.79
N PHE A 31 -4.71 -12.08 33.26
CA PHE A 31 -5.20 -13.32 32.65
C PHE A 31 -6.01 -14.13 33.67
N PRO A 32 -7.25 -13.70 33.99
CA PRO A 32 -8.13 -14.47 34.85
C PRO A 32 -8.57 -15.77 34.17
N ASP A 33 -8.95 -16.76 34.97
CA ASP A 33 -9.39 -18.06 34.50
C ASP A 33 -10.55 -17.94 33.51
N GLY A 34 -10.51 -18.74 32.44
CA GLY A 34 -11.48 -18.69 31.35
C GLY A 34 -11.19 -17.64 30.27
N THR A 35 -10.17 -16.78 30.42
CA THR A 35 -9.80 -15.77 29.40
C THR A 35 -9.42 -16.43 28.06
N LYS A 36 -9.95 -15.88 26.95
CA LYS A 36 -9.63 -16.30 25.59
C LYS A 36 -8.35 -15.63 25.09
N ILE A 37 -7.43 -16.42 24.58
CA ILE A 37 -6.09 -16.01 24.12
C ILE A 37 -5.69 -16.76 22.85
N PHE A 38 -4.63 -16.29 22.19
CA PHE A 38 -3.91 -17.04 21.17
C PHE A 38 -2.55 -17.46 21.73
N PHE A 39 -2.16 -18.71 21.46
CA PHE A 39 -0.86 -19.23 21.87
C PHE A 39 0.22 -18.84 20.85
N LEU A 40 1.38 -18.39 21.34
CA LEU A 40 2.52 -17.95 20.51
C LEU A 40 3.73 -18.90 20.59
N GLY A 41 3.61 -20.04 21.26
CA GLY A 41 4.67 -21.04 21.34
C GLY A 41 4.87 -21.81 20.03
N GLU A 42 6.10 -22.24 19.78
CA GLU A 42 6.57 -22.84 18.51
C GLU A 42 5.68 -23.97 17.96
N HIS A 43 5.22 -24.88 18.81
CA HIS A 43 4.48 -26.08 18.38
C HIS A 43 2.98 -25.85 18.11
N ALA A 44 2.42 -24.70 18.50
CA ALA A 44 0.98 -24.39 18.36
C ALA A 44 0.71 -22.90 18.11
N TYR A 45 1.60 -22.25 17.36
CA TYR A 45 1.55 -20.82 17.09
C TYR A 45 0.23 -20.41 16.40
N GLY A 46 -0.44 -19.40 16.96
CA GLY A 46 -1.72 -18.87 16.50
C GLY A 46 -2.94 -19.74 16.82
N VAL A 47 -2.78 -20.81 17.60
CA VAL A 47 -3.92 -21.64 18.05
C VAL A 47 -4.75 -20.87 19.09
N PRO A 48 -6.09 -20.79 18.92
CA PRO A 48 -6.99 -20.28 19.94
C PRO A 48 -6.95 -21.15 21.21
N ALA A 49 -6.85 -20.51 22.36
CA ALA A 49 -6.64 -21.14 23.64
C ALA A 49 -7.45 -20.45 24.75
N GLN A 50 -7.60 -21.15 25.87
CA GLN A 50 -8.26 -20.62 27.06
C GLN A 50 -7.36 -20.77 28.29
N VAL A 51 -7.29 -19.74 29.12
CA VAL A 51 -6.61 -19.82 30.42
C VAL A 51 -7.39 -20.76 31.35
N SER A 52 -6.71 -21.74 31.92
CA SER A 52 -7.30 -22.77 32.78
C SER A 52 -6.98 -22.57 34.27
N ALA A 53 -5.82 -21.99 34.56
CA ALA A 53 -5.35 -21.66 35.90
C ALA A 53 -4.17 -20.71 35.75
N THR A 54 -4.09 -19.70 36.62
CA THR A 54 -2.99 -18.75 36.67
C THR A 54 -2.20 -18.89 37.97
N ALA A 55 -0.89 -19.11 37.85
CA ALA A 55 0.07 -19.06 38.95
C ALA A 55 0.78 -17.69 38.96
N GLU A 56 1.68 -17.49 39.93
CA GLU A 56 2.39 -16.21 40.15
C GLU A 56 3.13 -15.72 38.90
N ASP A 57 3.98 -16.57 38.30
CA ASP A 57 4.78 -16.26 37.09
C ASP A 57 4.33 -16.96 35.80
N THR A 58 3.43 -17.95 35.88
CA THR A 58 3.09 -18.81 34.73
C THR A 58 1.61 -19.14 34.60
N LEU A 59 1.19 -19.40 33.37
CA LEU A 59 -0.17 -19.77 32.99
C LEU A 59 -0.27 -21.27 32.69
N SER A 60 -1.43 -21.84 32.99
CA SER A 60 -1.88 -23.13 32.43
C SER A 60 -2.96 -22.86 31.39
N VAL A 61 -2.79 -23.36 30.17
CA VAL A 61 -3.67 -23.07 29.03
C VAL A 61 -4.22 -24.35 28.42
N ILE A 62 -5.50 -24.31 28.01
CA ILE A 62 -6.16 -25.34 27.22
C ILE A 62 -6.07 -24.92 25.74
N LEU A 63 -5.31 -25.67 24.96
CA LEU A 63 -5.24 -25.57 23.51
C LEU A 63 -6.33 -26.44 22.88
N ALA A 64 -7.00 -25.95 21.85
CA ALA A 64 -7.90 -26.76 21.00
C ALA A 64 -7.46 -26.61 19.53
N PHE A 65 -6.95 -27.67 18.92
CA PHE A 65 -6.38 -27.61 17.57
C PHE A 65 -6.64 -28.87 16.76
N PHE A 66 -6.57 -28.73 15.43
CA PHE A 66 -6.57 -29.84 14.49
C PHE A 66 -5.11 -30.12 14.07
N PRO A 67 -4.57 -31.35 14.25
CA PRO A 67 -3.17 -31.66 13.91
C PRO A 67 -2.81 -31.46 12.43
N SER A 68 -3.79 -31.54 11.53
CA SER A 68 -3.60 -31.34 10.08
C SER A 68 -3.38 -29.89 9.68
N GLU A 69 -3.78 -28.91 10.51
CA GLU A 69 -3.86 -27.50 10.10
C GLU A 69 -2.53 -26.88 9.69
N LYS A 70 -1.40 -27.34 10.27
CA LYS A 70 -0.08 -26.84 9.84
C LYS A 70 0.19 -27.18 8.37
N ALA A 71 -0.09 -28.41 7.95
CA ALA A 71 0.06 -28.85 6.56
C ALA A 71 -1.02 -28.27 5.64
N GLU A 72 -2.24 -28.06 6.13
CA GLU A 72 -3.30 -27.38 5.38
C GLU A 72 -2.92 -25.93 5.02
N ASN A 73 -2.29 -25.21 5.94
CA ASN A 73 -1.87 -23.81 5.73
C ASN A 73 -0.82 -23.65 4.62
N GLU A 74 -0.01 -24.68 4.37
CA GLU A 74 1.01 -24.68 3.30
C GLU A 74 0.36 -24.83 1.90
N ARG A 75 -0.69 -25.65 1.77
CA ARG A 75 -1.42 -25.86 0.50
C ARG A 75 -2.04 -24.59 -0.10
N PHE A 76 -2.51 -23.67 0.74
CA PHE A 76 -3.01 -22.37 0.27
C PHE A 76 -1.93 -21.54 -0.44
N LYS A 77 -0.69 -21.65 0.04
CA LYS A 77 0.45 -20.98 -0.55
C LYS A 77 0.89 -21.66 -1.85
N GLU A 78 0.83 -23.00 -1.92
CA GLU A 78 1.09 -23.75 -3.14
C GLU A 78 0.18 -23.33 -4.31
N ILE A 79 -1.13 -23.11 -4.07
CA ILE A 79 -2.06 -22.58 -5.09
C ILE A 79 -1.59 -21.23 -5.62
N VAL A 80 -1.08 -20.37 -4.72
CA VAL A 80 -0.66 -19.02 -5.05
C VAL A 80 0.71 -19.02 -5.73
N ASP A 81 1.64 -19.89 -5.35
CA ASP A 81 2.96 -20.00 -5.97
C ASP A 81 2.89 -20.74 -7.33
N ALA A 82 1.93 -21.65 -7.51
CA ALA A 82 1.63 -22.30 -8.79
C ALA A 82 0.82 -21.43 -9.77
N ARG A 83 0.49 -20.17 -9.42
CA ARG A 83 -0.22 -19.27 -10.33
C ARG A 83 0.65 -18.91 -11.53
N ASP A 84 0.08 -18.93 -12.73
CA ASP A 84 0.76 -18.42 -13.92
C ASP A 84 1.01 -16.91 -13.78
N SER A 85 2.21 -16.54 -13.34
CA SER A 85 2.64 -15.15 -13.25
C SER A 85 2.85 -14.51 -14.61
N GLY A 86 2.89 -15.30 -15.69
CA GLY A 86 3.13 -14.87 -17.05
C GLY A 86 4.52 -14.27 -17.28
N ARG A 87 4.90 -14.15 -18.55
CA ARG A 87 6.04 -13.30 -18.95
C ARG A 87 5.57 -11.87 -19.15
N TYR A 88 6.28 -10.94 -18.54
CA TYR A 88 6.11 -9.50 -18.76
C TYR A 88 7.24 -8.95 -19.65
N TYR A 89 6.90 -7.93 -20.43
CA TYR A 89 7.81 -7.23 -21.33
C TYR A 89 7.74 -5.71 -21.09
N PRO A 90 8.88 -5.01 -20.97
CA PRO A 90 8.91 -3.55 -20.92
C PRO A 90 8.28 -2.89 -22.15
N SER A 91 7.69 -1.72 -21.97
CA SER A 91 6.89 -1.04 -23.01
C SER A 91 7.62 -0.80 -24.32
N PHE A 92 8.95 -0.59 -24.30
CA PHE A 92 9.74 -0.44 -25.53
C PHE A 92 9.81 -1.76 -26.31
N LYS A 93 10.01 -2.90 -25.62
CA LYS A 93 10.04 -4.23 -26.21
C LYS A 93 8.65 -4.70 -26.66
N THR A 94 7.60 -4.34 -25.92
CA THR A 94 6.22 -4.56 -26.35
C THR A 94 5.90 -3.79 -27.63
N ALA A 95 6.36 -2.55 -27.75
CA ALA A 95 6.18 -1.72 -28.94
C ALA A 95 6.89 -2.32 -30.17
N GLU A 96 8.12 -2.81 -29.98
CA GLU A 96 8.92 -3.55 -30.98
C GLU A 96 8.20 -4.83 -31.45
N ILE A 97 7.76 -5.70 -30.52
CA ILE A 97 7.05 -6.98 -30.82
C ILE A 97 5.75 -6.75 -31.61
N ILE A 98 5.08 -5.63 -31.41
CA ILE A 98 3.81 -5.28 -32.08
C ILE A 98 4.06 -4.46 -33.36
N GLY A 99 5.26 -3.90 -33.54
CA GLY A 99 5.62 -3.00 -34.63
C GLY A 99 4.86 -1.68 -34.58
N VAL A 100 4.91 -0.97 -33.44
CA VAL A 100 4.28 0.34 -33.22
C VAL A 100 5.24 1.26 -32.44
N SER A 101 5.02 2.57 -32.46
CA SER A 101 5.79 3.48 -31.62
C SER A 101 5.41 3.37 -30.14
N GLY A 102 6.33 3.78 -29.26
CA GLY A 102 6.04 3.92 -27.83
C GLY A 102 4.90 4.89 -27.52
N ARG A 103 4.67 5.92 -28.37
CA ARG A 103 3.53 6.86 -28.24
C ARG A 103 2.23 6.12 -28.53
N ALA A 104 2.17 5.37 -29.63
CA ALA A 104 0.98 4.63 -30.03
C ALA A 104 0.61 3.54 -29.03
N LEU A 105 1.58 2.71 -28.62
CA LEU A 105 1.38 1.73 -27.55
C LEU A 105 0.86 2.42 -26.27
N SER A 106 1.46 3.54 -25.87
CA SER A 106 1.07 4.24 -24.64
C SER A 106 -0.37 4.77 -24.68
N LYS A 107 -0.83 5.32 -25.81
CA LYS A 107 -2.20 5.82 -25.99
C LYS A 107 -3.21 4.67 -26.10
N ILE A 108 -2.95 3.65 -26.91
CA ILE A 108 -3.84 2.47 -27.09
C ILE A 108 -4.03 1.68 -25.78
N THR A 109 -2.98 1.54 -24.97
CA THR A 109 -3.05 0.84 -23.67
C THR A 109 -3.61 1.69 -22.53
N SER A 110 -3.81 3.00 -22.74
CA SER A 110 -4.49 3.91 -21.81
C SER A 110 -5.98 4.04 -22.17
N SER A 111 -6.68 5.03 -21.61
CA SER A 111 -7.95 5.49 -22.16
C SER A 111 -7.69 6.36 -23.42
N LEU A 112 -8.37 6.02 -24.52
CA LEU A 112 -8.30 6.72 -25.80
C LEU A 112 -9.72 7.12 -26.18
N MET A 113 -10.06 8.39 -25.94
CA MET A 113 -11.39 8.91 -26.18
C MET A 113 -11.51 9.45 -27.61
N VAL A 114 -12.57 9.08 -28.32
CA VAL A 114 -12.94 9.58 -29.65
C VAL A 114 -14.31 10.25 -29.58
N ILE A 115 -14.50 11.33 -30.34
CA ILE A 115 -15.77 12.06 -30.46
C ILE A 115 -16.54 11.53 -31.68
N THR A 116 -17.77 11.02 -31.50
CA THR A 116 -18.68 10.68 -32.61
C THR A 116 -19.37 11.91 -33.18
N SER A 117 -20.04 11.80 -34.33
CA SER A 117 -20.80 12.92 -34.92
C SER A 117 -21.86 13.48 -33.96
N ASP A 118 -22.52 12.60 -33.18
CA ASP A 118 -23.43 12.92 -32.06
C ASP A 118 -22.79 13.70 -30.87
N HIS A 119 -21.54 14.16 -31.00
CA HIS A 119 -20.70 14.74 -29.95
C HIS A 119 -20.48 13.85 -28.71
N GLN A 120 -20.79 12.55 -28.80
CA GLN A 120 -20.61 11.60 -27.70
C GLN A 120 -19.15 11.15 -27.60
N LYS A 121 -18.66 11.03 -26.36
CA LYS A 121 -17.29 10.63 -26.05
C LYS A 121 -17.20 9.13 -25.81
N THR A 122 -16.64 8.37 -26.75
CA THR A 122 -16.47 6.91 -26.61
C THR A 122 -15.00 6.56 -26.37
N ASN A 123 -14.75 5.73 -25.34
CA ASN A 123 -13.42 5.16 -25.08
C ASN A 123 -13.18 3.96 -26.01
N LEU A 124 -12.15 4.04 -26.84
CA LEU A 124 -11.63 2.95 -27.69
C LEU A 124 -10.27 2.43 -27.20
N GLY A 125 -9.76 2.94 -26.08
CA GLY A 125 -8.50 2.48 -25.50
C GLY A 125 -8.69 1.22 -24.64
N LEU A 126 -7.71 0.31 -24.69
CA LEU A 126 -7.71 -0.94 -23.92
C LEU A 126 -7.69 -0.70 -22.41
N SER A 127 -7.36 0.52 -21.95
CA SER A 127 -7.50 0.93 -20.55
C SER A 127 -6.76 0.03 -19.55
N LEU A 128 -5.62 -0.54 -19.99
CA LEU A 128 -4.78 -1.43 -19.20
C LEU A 128 -3.92 -0.68 -18.18
N LYS A 129 -3.68 0.62 -18.37
CA LYS A 129 -2.87 1.45 -17.47
C LYS A 129 -3.46 2.85 -17.30
N PHE A 130 -3.24 3.44 -16.12
CA PHE A 130 -3.70 4.79 -15.79
C PHE A 130 -2.62 5.56 -15.01
N GLU A 131 -1.63 6.10 -15.72
CA GLU A 131 -0.50 6.84 -15.12
C GLU A 131 -0.97 7.95 -14.15
N ALA A 132 -1.86 8.83 -14.61
CA ALA A 132 -2.35 9.97 -13.81
C ALA A 132 -3.19 9.58 -12.58
N LYS A 133 -3.73 8.36 -12.53
CA LYS A 133 -4.48 7.83 -11.38
C LYS A 133 -3.66 6.86 -10.53
N GLY A 134 -2.46 6.48 -10.98
CA GLY A 134 -1.67 5.41 -10.38
C GLY A 134 -2.42 4.07 -10.33
N LEU A 135 -3.11 3.66 -11.41
CA LEU A 135 -3.81 2.37 -11.48
C LEU A 135 -3.23 1.44 -12.57
N LYS A 136 -3.24 0.13 -12.31
CA LYS A 136 -2.84 -0.98 -13.19
C LYS A 136 -4.01 -1.96 -13.38
N VAL A 137 -3.93 -2.83 -14.37
CA VAL A 137 -4.87 -3.96 -14.54
C VAL A 137 -4.10 -5.26 -14.32
N ILE A 138 -4.50 -6.04 -13.31
CA ILE A 138 -3.85 -7.31 -12.93
C ILE A 138 -3.78 -8.25 -14.16
N ASN A 139 -2.74 -9.07 -14.28
CA ASN A 139 -2.47 -9.96 -15.42
C ASN A 139 -2.28 -9.28 -16.78
N TYR A 140 -2.44 -7.97 -16.93
CA TYR A 140 -2.26 -7.25 -18.19
C TYR A 140 -1.13 -6.23 -18.12
N SER A 141 -1.07 -5.41 -17.07
CA SER A 141 -0.04 -4.40 -16.90
C SER A 141 0.55 -4.39 -15.48
N ARG A 142 1.80 -3.96 -15.41
CA ARG A 142 2.46 -3.51 -14.19
C ARG A 142 3.40 -2.36 -14.54
N LYS A 143 3.99 -1.72 -13.55
CA LYS A 143 5.11 -0.79 -13.76
C LYS A 143 6.35 -1.44 -13.15
N ASP A 144 7.50 -1.29 -13.79
CA ASP A 144 8.81 -1.53 -13.17
C ASP A 144 9.72 -0.31 -13.34
N GLY A 145 10.31 0.16 -12.24
CA GLY A 145 10.94 1.46 -12.08
C GLY A 145 10.19 2.60 -12.80
N ARG A 146 10.77 3.00 -13.94
CA ARG A 146 10.29 4.09 -14.82
C ARG A 146 9.31 3.62 -15.90
N PHE A 147 9.31 2.34 -16.24
CA PHE A 147 8.68 1.79 -17.43
C PHE A 147 7.39 1.05 -17.11
N TRP A 148 6.43 1.10 -18.02
CA TRP A 148 5.29 0.18 -17.97
C TRP A 148 5.71 -1.16 -18.57
N GLU A 149 5.27 -2.25 -17.96
CA GLU A 149 5.44 -3.60 -18.50
C GLU A 149 4.07 -4.22 -18.79
N PHE A 150 4.01 -5.01 -19.85
CA PHE A 150 2.80 -5.67 -20.32
C PHE A 150 3.02 -7.18 -20.33
N SER A 151 2.02 -7.94 -19.88
CA SER A 151 2.07 -9.40 -19.93
C SER A 151 1.96 -9.92 -21.36
N GLN A 152 2.30 -11.19 -21.58
CA GLN A 152 2.01 -11.89 -22.83
C GLN A 152 0.52 -11.76 -23.24
N LYS A 153 -0.41 -11.94 -22.30
CA LYS A 153 -1.87 -11.77 -22.52
C LYS A 153 -2.21 -10.36 -23.06
N ALA A 154 -1.56 -9.31 -22.54
CA ALA A 154 -1.72 -7.96 -23.06
C ALA A 154 -1.10 -7.78 -24.45
N VAL A 155 0.10 -8.33 -24.71
CA VAL A 155 0.75 -8.29 -26.02
C VAL A 155 -0.15 -8.90 -27.10
N ASP A 156 -0.73 -10.07 -26.82
CA ASP A 156 -1.58 -10.79 -27.78
C ASP A 156 -2.92 -10.07 -28.02
N LEU A 157 -3.53 -9.50 -26.97
CA LEU A 157 -4.71 -8.64 -27.09
C LEU A 157 -4.45 -7.39 -27.94
N ILE A 158 -3.30 -6.72 -27.77
CA ILE A 158 -2.94 -5.54 -28.59
C ILE A 158 -2.63 -5.96 -30.03
N ARG A 159 -2.00 -7.13 -30.25
CA ARG A 159 -1.76 -7.66 -31.61
C ARG A 159 -3.07 -7.95 -32.34
N GLU A 160 -4.03 -8.58 -31.68
CA GLU A 160 -5.36 -8.81 -32.26
C GLU A 160 -6.09 -7.49 -32.54
N TYR A 161 -5.99 -6.52 -31.62
CA TYR A 161 -6.58 -5.18 -31.83
C TYR A 161 -6.01 -4.52 -33.09
N LYS A 162 -4.68 -4.51 -33.23
CA LYS A 162 -3.98 -3.93 -34.40
C LYS A 162 -4.33 -4.65 -35.70
N ALA A 163 -4.46 -5.97 -35.67
CA ALA A 163 -4.81 -6.76 -36.85
C ALA A 163 -6.25 -6.51 -37.32
N LYS A 164 -7.20 -6.34 -36.39
CA LYS A 164 -8.62 -6.13 -36.73
C LYS A 164 -8.96 -4.68 -37.10
N PHE A 165 -8.30 -3.71 -36.48
CA PHE A 165 -8.59 -2.28 -36.64
C PHE A 165 -7.28 -1.48 -36.81
N PRO A 166 -6.58 -1.57 -37.96
CA PRO A 166 -5.32 -0.87 -38.17
C PRO A 166 -5.44 0.66 -38.21
N GLU A 167 -6.61 1.21 -38.54
CA GLU A 167 -6.85 2.65 -38.78
C GLU A 167 -6.69 3.49 -37.50
N ILE A 168 -7.16 2.96 -36.35
CA ILE A 168 -6.98 3.64 -35.05
C ILE A 168 -5.50 3.70 -34.66
N PHE A 169 -4.72 2.65 -34.97
CA PHE A 169 -3.27 2.65 -34.72
C PHE A 169 -2.57 3.69 -35.60
N GLN A 170 -2.85 3.71 -36.91
CA GLN A 170 -2.30 4.72 -37.83
C GLN A 170 -2.61 6.16 -37.38
N THR A 171 -3.84 6.41 -36.90
CA THR A 171 -4.23 7.74 -36.42
C THR A 171 -3.45 8.15 -35.18
N VAL A 172 -3.25 7.23 -34.24
CA VAL A 172 -2.49 7.50 -33.02
C VAL A 172 -0.99 7.66 -33.31
N GLU A 173 -0.44 6.97 -34.32
CA GLU A 173 0.94 7.14 -34.80
C GLU A 173 1.20 8.53 -35.41
N ARG A 174 0.24 9.08 -36.16
CA ARG A 174 0.34 10.45 -36.73
C ARG A 174 0.45 11.54 -35.66
N GLY A 175 0.03 11.25 -34.43
CA GLY A 175 0.16 12.15 -33.28
C GLY A 175 -0.98 13.17 -33.19
N GLY A 176 -0.76 14.20 -32.37
CA GLY A 176 -1.78 15.15 -31.93
C GLY A 176 -2.19 14.95 -30.46
N ASP A 177 -2.50 16.07 -29.81
CA ASP A 177 -2.98 16.12 -28.41
C ASP A 177 -4.46 16.50 -28.29
N ALA A 178 -5.08 16.98 -29.39
CA ALA A 178 -6.52 17.12 -29.50
C ALA A 178 -7.21 15.74 -29.44
N MET A 179 -8.46 15.74 -28.96
CA MET A 179 -9.28 14.53 -28.88
C MET A 179 -9.89 14.27 -30.26
N ALA A 180 -9.42 13.21 -30.93
CA ALA A 180 -9.78 12.91 -32.32
C ALA A 180 -11.29 12.70 -32.50
N LYS A 181 -11.81 13.19 -33.63
CA LYS A 181 -13.17 12.89 -34.09
C LYS A 181 -13.21 11.58 -34.88
N ALA A 182 -14.37 10.92 -34.93
CA ALA A 182 -14.53 9.69 -35.70
C ALA A 182 -14.17 9.89 -37.19
N GLU A 183 -14.60 11.02 -37.78
CA GLU A 183 -14.28 11.45 -39.15
C GLU A 183 -12.77 11.62 -39.42
N GLU A 184 -11.99 12.02 -38.40
CA GLU A 184 -10.54 12.20 -38.49
C GLU A 184 -9.79 10.86 -38.40
N VAL A 185 -10.41 9.84 -37.81
CA VAL A 185 -9.85 8.48 -37.59
C VAL A 185 -10.22 7.52 -38.72
N PHE A 186 -11.46 7.59 -39.22
CA PHE A 186 -12.02 6.63 -40.18
C PHE A 186 -12.48 7.35 -41.45
N SER A 187 -11.73 7.21 -42.55
CA SER A 187 -12.02 7.83 -43.85
C SER A 187 -13.13 7.13 -44.66
N GLY A 188 -14.05 6.43 -43.98
CA GLY A 188 -15.13 5.65 -44.60
C GLY A 188 -16.49 6.36 -44.59
N PRO A 189 -17.51 5.83 -45.31
CA PRO A 189 -18.83 6.46 -45.42
C PRO A 189 -19.65 6.48 -44.12
N ASP A 190 -19.29 5.68 -43.11
CA ASP A 190 -19.88 5.74 -41.76
C ASP A 190 -18.79 5.54 -40.68
N PRO A 191 -18.16 6.64 -40.22
CA PRO A 191 -17.15 6.61 -39.16
C PRO A 191 -17.71 6.14 -37.80
N ASP A 192 -18.98 6.45 -37.51
CA ASP A 192 -19.58 6.17 -36.20
C ASP A 192 -19.99 4.70 -36.05
N SER A 193 -20.38 4.02 -37.14
CA SER A 193 -20.53 2.56 -37.13
C SER A 193 -19.20 1.84 -36.88
N LYS A 194 -18.07 2.37 -37.36
CA LYS A 194 -16.74 1.82 -37.00
C LYS A 194 -16.40 2.01 -35.52
N VAL A 195 -16.72 3.17 -34.93
CA VAL A 195 -16.62 3.39 -33.48
C VAL A 195 -17.49 2.39 -32.70
N LYS A 196 -18.73 2.13 -33.17
CA LYS A 196 -19.64 1.13 -32.57
C LYS A 196 -19.11 -0.31 -32.70
N GLU A 197 -18.53 -0.67 -33.85
CA GLU A 197 -17.93 -2.00 -34.10
C GLU A 197 -16.75 -2.28 -33.15
N ILE A 198 -15.83 -1.33 -33.00
CA ILE A 198 -14.69 -1.44 -32.08
C ILE A 198 -15.20 -1.55 -30.64
N LYS A 199 -16.15 -0.72 -30.24
CA LYS A 199 -16.76 -0.75 -28.89
C LYS A 199 -17.43 -2.10 -28.59
N ALA A 200 -18.05 -2.73 -29.59
CA ALA A 200 -18.64 -4.06 -29.46
C ALA A 200 -17.56 -5.16 -29.32
N TRP A 201 -16.48 -5.10 -30.11
CA TRP A 201 -15.36 -6.04 -30.01
C TRP A 201 -14.58 -5.90 -28.69
N LEU A 202 -14.34 -4.67 -28.21
CA LEU A 202 -13.76 -4.43 -26.89
C LEU A 202 -14.62 -5.03 -25.77
N LYS A 203 -15.96 -4.96 -25.90
CA LYS A 203 -16.89 -5.64 -24.99
C LYS A 203 -16.78 -7.16 -25.10
N SER A 204 -16.73 -7.74 -26.30
CA SER A 204 -16.64 -9.20 -26.47
C SER A 204 -15.29 -9.79 -26.05
N LYS A 205 -14.25 -8.94 -25.88
CA LYS A 205 -12.95 -9.30 -25.30
C LYS A 205 -12.84 -9.09 -23.79
N GLY A 206 -13.94 -8.73 -23.11
CA GLY A 206 -13.95 -8.51 -21.65
C GLY A 206 -13.19 -7.27 -21.19
N VAL A 207 -12.78 -6.36 -22.09
CA VAL A 207 -11.97 -5.17 -21.75
C VAL A 207 -12.72 -4.22 -20.82
N ARG A 208 -14.06 -4.29 -20.81
CA ARG A 208 -14.92 -3.49 -19.92
C ARG A 208 -15.05 -4.08 -18.51
N ASP A 209 -14.65 -5.34 -18.34
CA ASP A 209 -14.76 -6.09 -17.09
C ASP A 209 -13.41 -6.11 -16.34
N PHE A 210 -12.38 -5.47 -16.90
CA PHE A 210 -11.09 -5.26 -16.25
C PHE A 210 -11.21 -4.29 -15.07
N GLU A 211 -11.03 -4.79 -13.85
CA GLU A 211 -10.93 -3.97 -12.64
C GLU A 211 -9.58 -3.24 -12.58
N PRO A 212 -9.56 -1.88 -12.55
CA PRO A 212 -8.34 -1.11 -12.41
C PRO A 212 -7.96 -0.97 -10.92
N VAL A 213 -6.90 -1.65 -10.52
CA VAL A 213 -6.43 -1.68 -9.13
C VAL A 213 -5.30 -0.68 -8.90
N SER A 214 -5.04 -0.31 -7.66
CA SER A 214 -3.93 0.57 -7.33
C SER A 214 -2.60 -0.01 -7.84
N LEU A 215 -1.78 0.82 -8.49
CA LEU A 215 -0.40 0.47 -8.87
C LEU A 215 0.39 -0.02 -7.64
N TYR A 216 0.07 0.59 -6.49
CA TYR A 216 0.63 0.38 -5.17
C TYR A 216 0.00 -0.80 -4.40
N ALA A 217 -0.93 -1.54 -5.00
CA ALA A 217 -1.51 -2.74 -4.40
C ALA A 217 -1.12 -3.97 -5.21
N ASP A 218 -0.74 -5.05 -4.54
CA ASP A 218 -0.60 -6.36 -5.16
C ASP A 218 -1.79 -7.21 -4.76
N GLN A 219 -2.38 -7.91 -5.73
CA GLN A 219 -3.67 -8.61 -5.56
C GLN A 219 -3.71 -9.87 -6.43
N LEU A 220 -4.42 -10.89 -5.95
CA LEU A 220 -4.69 -12.12 -6.69
C LEU A 220 -5.88 -11.96 -7.64
N THR A 221 -5.92 -12.83 -8.65
CA THR A 221 -6.98 -12.84 -9.67
C THR A 221 -8.18 -13.63 -9.19
N LYS A 222 -9.38 -13.31 -9.71
CA LYS A 222 -10.62 -14.06 -9.41
C LYS A 222 -10.44 -15.58 -9.56
N GLU A 223 -9.83 -16.02 -10.66
CA GLU A 223 -9.49 -17.44 -10.91
C GLU A 223 -8.65 -18.10 -9.80
N THR A 224 -7.72 -17.35 -9.20
CA THR A 224 -6.87 -17.86 -8.10
C THR A 224 -7.62 -17.84 -6.77
N VAL A 225 -8.44 -16.80 -6.56
CA VAL A 225 -9.27 -16.66 -5.36
C VAL A 225 -10.35 -17.76 -5.30
N SER A 226 -11.01 -18.09 -6.41
CA SER A 226 -11.98 -19.19 -6.46
C SER A 226 -11.34 -20.54 -6.09
N LYS A 227 -10.11 -20.83 -6.55
CA LYS A 227 -9.37 -22.04 -6.12
C LYS A 227 -9.03 -22.05 -4.62
N ILE A 228 -8.76 -20.86 -4.04
CA ILE A 228 -8.55 -20.71 -2.59
C ILE A 228 -9.85 -20.98 -1.83
N GLU A 229 -10.99 -20.47 -2.30
CA GLU A 229 -12.31 -20.73 -1.72
C GLU A 229 -12.69 -22.22 -1.82
N GLU A 230 -12.49 -22.85 -2.98
CA GLU A 230 -12.70 -24.30 -3.19
C GLU A 230 -11.84 -25.15 -2.25
N LEU A 231 -10.56 -24.79 -2.05
CA LEU A 231 -9.70 -25.47 -1.08
C LEU A 231 -10.22 -25.26 0.36
N ALA A 232 -10.57 -24.03 0.74
CA ALA A 232 -11.09 -23.72 2.07
C ALA A 232 -12.39 -24.50 2.37
N ASP A 233 -13.27 -24.65 1.38
CA ASP A 233 -14.51 -25.41 1.49
C ASP A 233 -14.25 -26.90 1.61
N SER A 234 -13.35 -27.45 0.79
CA SER A 234 -12.96 -28.86 0.89
C SER A 234 -12.34 -29.20 2.25
N LEU A 235 -11.54 -28.30 2.82
CA LEU A 235 -10.94 -28.48 4.15
C LEU A 235 -11.99 -28.34 5.26
N SER A 236 -12.90 -27.37 5.14
CA SER A 236 -13.96 -27.15 6.12
C SER A 236 -14.97 -28.30 6.16
N ALA A 237 -15.35 -28.85 4.99
CA ALA A 237 -16.23 -30.01 4.89
C ALA A 237 -15.61 -31.29 5.51
N ASN A 238 -14.29 -31.42 5.49
CA ASN A 238 -13.56 -32.55 6.08
C ASN A 238 -13.28 -32.39 7.59
N LYS A 239 -13.56 -31.21 8.19
CA LYS A 239 -13.33 -30.97 9.62
C LYS A 239 -14.51 -31.40 10.48
N SER A 240 -14.35 -32.51 11.21
CA SER A 240 -15.29 -32.95 12.24
C SER A 240 -14.90 -32.44 13.63
N SER A 241 -15.89 -32.21 14.51
CA SER A 241 -15.64 -31.87 15.92
C SER A 241 -14.87 -32.98 16.67
N SER A 242 -14.97 -34.23 16.23
CA SER A 242 -14.22 -35.37 16.76
C SER A 242 -12.72 -35.36 16.44
N ALA A 243 -12.27 -34.59 15.44
CA ALA A 243 -10.85 -34.46 15.10
C ALA A 243 -10.10 -33.40 15.93
N ILE A 244 -10.82 -32.59 16.73
CA ILE A 244 -10.23 -31.57 17.60
C ILE A 244 -9.48 -32.24 18.75
N LYS A 245 -8.16 -32.06 18.80
CA LYS A 245 -7.37 -32.44 19.97
C LYS A 245 -7.34 -31.30 20.98
N LYS A 246 -7.61 -31.63 22.24
CA LYS A 246 -7.44 -30.74 23.39
C LYS A 246 -6.16 -31.11 24.13
N ALA A 247 -5.34 -30.12 24.45
CA ALA A 247 -4.11 -30.30 25.22
C ALA A 247 -4.04 -29.24 26.33
N ILE A 248 -3.69 -29.67 27.55
CA ILE A 248 -3.41 -28.76 28.67
C ILE A 248 -1.89 -28.58 28.73
N VAL A 249 -1.42 -27.34 28.60
CA VAL A 249 0.00 -27.00 28.71
C VAL A 249 0.19 -26.08 29.91
N LYS A 250 1.10 -26.46 30.81
CA LYS A 250 1.41 -25.74 32.06
C LYS A 250 2.76 -25.02 31.94
N GLY A 251 3.00 -24.03 32.80
CA GLY A 251 4.28 -23.32 32.85
C GLY A 251 4.48 -22.32 31.71
N ILE A 252 3.40 -21.84 31.07
CA ILE A 252 3.48 -20.92 29.94
C ILE A 252 3.75 -19.50 30.45
N PRO A 253 4.81 -18.81 30.00
CA PRO A 253 5.13 -17.46 30.45
C PRO A 253 4.27 -16.40 29.72
N ARG A 254 4.10 -15.23 30.35
CA ARG A 254 3.25 -14.11 29.88
C ARG A 254 3.49 -13.74 28.41
N GLN A 255 4.75 -13.72 27.97
CA GLN A 255 5.13 -13.36 26.61
C GLN A 255 4.60 -14.33 25.53
N ALA A 256 4.42 -15.61 25.87
CA ALA A 256 4.02 -16.68 24.94
C ALA A 256 2.49 -16.78 24.72
N VAL A 257 1.71 -15.87 25.28
CA VAL A 257 0.27 -15.72 25.02
C VAL A 257 -0.06 -14.33 24.49
N LEU A 258 -1.17 -14.21 23.76
CA LEU A 258 -1.66 -12.96 23.19
C LEU A 258 -3.18 -12.84 23.44
N LYS A 259 -3.62 -11.77 24.10
CA LYS A 259 -5.06 -11.46 24.15
C LYS A 259 -5.51 -10.77 22.86
N PRO A 260 -6.78 -10.93 22.46
CA PRO A 260 -7.40 -10.17 21.37
C PRO A 260 -7.18 -8.66 21.46
N SER A 261 -7.41 -8.07 22.64
CA SER A 261 -7.22 -6.64 22.91
C SER A 261 -5.77 -6.15 22.79
N HIS A 262 -4.78 -7.05 22.85
CA HIS A 262 -3.37 -6.69 22.74
C HIS A 262 -2.90 -6.59 21.28
N SER A 263 -3.73 -7.01 20.31
CA SER A 263 -3.45 -6.97 18.87
C SER A 263 -2.94 -5.60 18.39
N VAL A 264 -3.66 -4.52 18.75
CA VAL A 264 -3.41 -3.15 18.30
C VAL A 264 -1.96 -2.70 18.52
N TYR A 265 -1.29 -3.13 19.61
CA TYR A 265 0.07 -2.75 19.93
C TYR A 265 1.11 -3.89 19.85
N ARG A 266 0.73 -5.16 20.10
CA ARG A 266 1.66 -6.29 19.98
C ARG A 266 1.83 -6.82 18.56
N LEU A 267 0.87 -6.64 17.65
CA LEU A 267 0.91 -7.18 16.28
C LEU A 267 1.40 -6.20 15.21
N GLN A 268 2.21 -5.23 15.62
CA GLN A 268 2.81 -4.23 14.75
C GLN A 268 3.87 -4.82 13.82
N ASN A 269 4.14 -4.18 12.67
CA ASN A 269 5.26 -4.53 11.78
C ASN A 269 5.33 -6.00 11.28
N GLN A 270 4.25 -6.78 11.42
CA GLN A 270 4.13 -8.09 10.77
C GLN A 270 4.19 -7.93 9.26
N HIS A 271 4.99 -8.75 8.60
CA HIS A 271 4.99 -8.82 7.15
C HIS A 271 3.97 -9.85 6.68
N PHE A 272 3.31 -9.51 5.58
CA PHE A 272 2.34 -10.35 4.88
C PHE A 272 2.70 -10.42 3.40
N SER A 273 2.44 -11.56 2.78
CA SER A 273 2.56 -11.82 1.35
C SER A 273 1.21 -12.31 0.82
N LEU A 274 0.97 -12.21 -0.50
CA LEU A 274 -0.17 -12.86 -1.11
C LEU A 274 -0.08 -14.38 -0.90
N GLY A 275 -1.22 -15.01 -0.55
CA GLY A 275 -1.27 -16.43 -0.21
C GLY A 275 -0.88 -16.78 1.22
N ASP A 276 -0.41 -15.80 2.03
CA ASP A 276 -0.17 -16.07 3.45
C ASP A 276 -1.51 -16.35 4.16
N ARG A 277 -1.50 -17.40 4.98
CA ARG A 277 -2.58 -17.78 5.87
C ARG A 277 -2.60 -16.86 7.08
N VAL A 278 -3.79 -16.37 7.45
CA VAL A 278 -3.98 -15.47 8.58
C VAL A 278 -5.13 -15.92 9.47
N ILE A 279 -5.13 -15.48 10.72
CA ILE A 279 -6.23 -15.63 11.67
C ILE A 279 -6.60 -14.27 12.27
N MET A 280 -7.90 -13.99 12.40
CA MET A 280 -8.40 -12.78 13.05
C MET A 280 -8.15 -12.86 14.56
N VAL A 281 -7.33 -11.93 15.07
CA VAL A 281 -7.00 -11.84 16.51
C VAL A 281 -7.82 -10.78 17.21
N GLN A 282 -8.17 -9.68 16.55
CA GLN A 282 -8.98 -8.63 17.14
C GLN A 282 -10.40 -9.14 17.45
N ASP A 283 -10.91 -8.82 18.64
CA ASP A 283 -12.25 -9.17 19.15
C ASP A 283 -13.34 -8.14 18.79
N SER A 284 -12.94 -7.05 18.15
CA SER A 284 -13.75 -5.92 17.75
C SER A 284 -13.63 -5.67 16.24
N GLY A 285 -14.76 -5.35 15.59
CA GLY A 285 -14.84 -5.16 14.15
C GLY A 285 -15.93 -6.01 13.49
N GLY A 286 -15.90 -6.11 12.15
CA GLY A 286 -16.89 -6.86 11.37
C GLY A 286 -16.55 -8.33 11.11
N VAL A 287 -15.29 -8.75 11.32
CA VAL A 287 -14.84 -10.14 11.12
C VAL A 287 -14.92 -10.87 12.46
N PRO A 288 -15.47 -12.10 12.54
CA PRO A 288 -15.53 -12.83 13.81
C PRO A 288 -14.13 -13.27 14.29
N LEU A 289 -13.95 -13.25 15.61
CA LEU A 289 -12.72 -13.66 16.29
C LEU A 289 -12.32 -15.10 15.93
N ALA A 290 -11.01 -15.34 15.76
CA ALA A 290 -10.39 -16.62 15.47
C ALA A 290 -10.81 -17.29 14.14
N VAL A 291 -11.56 -16.61 13.27
CA VAL A 291 -11.78 -17.06 11.89
C VAL A 291 -10.47 -16.96 11.12
N LYS A 292 -10.20 -17.96 10.27
CA LYS A 292 -9.01 -18.05 9.43
C LYS A 292 -9.33 -17.63 7.99
N GLY A 293 -8.30 -17.17 7.29
CA GLY A 293 -8.42 -16.69 5.92
C GLY A 293 -7.08 -16.68 5.19
N VAL A 294 -7.10 -16.20 3.95
CA VAL A 294 -5.93 -16.08 3.09
C VAL A 294 -5.83 -14.65 2.58
N VAL A 295 -4.62 -14.08 2.62
CA VAL A 295 -4.34 -12.74 2.08
C VAL A 295 -4.40 -12.79 0.55
N ILE A 296 -5.43 -12.15 -0.03
CA ILE A 296 -5.62 -12.05 -1.48
C ILE A 296 -5.23 -10.68 -2.04
N GLY A 297 -5.01 -9.68 -1.18
CA GLY A 297 -4.56 -8.35 -1.58
C GLY A 297 -3.76 -7.64 -0.49
N LEU A 298 -2.76 -6.86 -0.90
CA LEU A 298 -1.94 -6.02 -0.04
C LEU A 298 -2.07 -4.57 -0.52
N ASN A 299 -2.62 -3.71 0.33
CA ASN A 299 -2.70 -2.26 0.13
C ASN A 299 -1.67 -1.56 1.05
N PRO A 300 -1.38 -0.26 0.87
CA PRO A 300 -0.34 0.42 1.67
C PRO A 300 -0.56 0.50 3.19
N LYS A 301 -1.79 0.28 3.68
CA LYS A 301 -2.17 0.35 5.10
C LYS A 301 -3.05 -0.82 5.58
N SER A 302 -3.45 -1.70 4.68
CA SER A 302 -4.43 -2.76 4.94
C SER A 302 -4.23 -3.92 3.98
N MET A 303 -4.88 -5.04 4.23
CA MET A 303 -4.89 -6.21 3.36
C MET A 303 -6.32 -6.68 3.10
N ASP A 304 -6.54 -7.20 1.90
CA ASP A 304 -7.78 -7.86 1.52
C ASP A 304 -7.64 -9.35 1.84
N VAL A 305 -8.51 -9.87 2.69
CA VAL A 305 -8.51 -11.27 3.15
C VAL A 305 -9.81 -11.93 2.73
N VAL A 306 -9.71 -13.14 2.19
CA VAL A 306 -10.85 -14.05 2.01
C VAL A 306 -10.85 -15.02 3.18
N TRP A 307 -11.96 -15.03 3.91
CA TRP A 307 -12.17 -15.84 5.11
C TRP A 307 -12.77 -17.19 4.75
N ASP A 308 -12.41 -18.25 5.48
CA ASP A 308 -12.88 -19.62 5.22
C ASP A 308 -14.39 -19.76 5.38
N VAL A 309 -14.99 -18.93 6.24
CA VAL A 309 -16.40 -19.00 6.65
C VAL A 309 -17.09 -17.70 6.29
N ALA A 310 -18.31 -17.79 5.74
CA ALA A 310 -19.15 -16.64 5.45
C ALA A 310 -19.65 -15.95 6.74
N PHE A 311 -19.66 -14.61 6.75
CA PHE A 311 -20.06 -13.78 7.89
C PHE A 311 -20.81 -12.52 7.43
N MET A 312 -21.69 -11.99 8.29
CA MET A 312 -22.68 -10.97 7.91
C MET A 312 -22.09 -9.68 7.31
N SER A 313 -20.90 -9.27 7.75
CA SER A 313 -20.21 -8.07 7.26
C SER A 313 -19.27 -8.32 6.07
N GLY A 314 -19.22 -9.55 5.55
CA GLY A 314 -18.35 -9.91 4.44
C GLY A 314 -18.84 -9.36 3.09
N VAL A 315 -17.89 -8.97 2.24
CA VAL A 315 -18.09 -8.37 0.91
C VAL A 315 -17.41 -9.21 -0.17
N THR A 316 -17.73 -8.99 -1.44
CA THR A 316 -17.11 -9.71 -2.58
C THR A 316 -15.74 -9.15 -2.98
N LEU A 317 -15.25 -8.10 -2.30
CA LEU A 317 -13.99 -7.40 -2.58
C LEU A 317 -13.83 -6.90 -4.04
N GLY A 318 -14.94 -6.58 -4.70
CA GLY A 318 -14.96 -6.22 -6.13
C GLY A 318 -15.29 -7.40 -7.04
N ASP A 319 -16.19 -8.30 -6.61
CA ASP A 319 -16.51 -9.55 -7.33
C ASP A 319 -15.30 -10.49 -7.53
N ARG A 320 -14.30 -10.38 -6.64
CA ARG A 320 -13.10 -11.25 -6.62
C ARG A 320 -13.31 -12.53 -5.81
N CYS A 321 -14.19 -12.51 -4.81
CA CYS A 321 -14.56 -13.65 -3.95
C CYS A 321 -16.08 -13.75 -3.79
N SER A 322 -16.54 -14.88 -3.28
CA SER A 322 -17.95 -15.12 -2.97
C SER A 322 -18.53 -14.11 -1.95
N GLN A 323 -19.85 -13.94 -1.99
CA GLN A 323 -20.54 -13.02 -1.10
C GLN A 323 -20.35 -13.47 0.36
N TYR A 324 -20.25 -12.50 1.28
CA TYR A 324 -20.05 -12.73 2.71
C TYR A 324 -18.69 -13.34 3.12
N ARG A 325 -17.69 -13.48 2.22
CA ARG A 325 -16.37 -14.03 2.57
C ARG A 325 -15.19 -13.06 2.59
N GLY A 326 -15.22 -11.95 1.86
CA GLY A 326 -14.10 -11.03 1.82
C GLY A 326 -14.19 -9.91 2.87
N ALA A 327 -13.05 -9.45 3.39
CA ALA A 327 -12.97 -8.14 4.05
C ALA A 327 -11.57 -7.52 3.93
N THR A 328 -11.52 -6.18 3.90
CA THR A 328 -10.28 -5.41 4.02
C THR A 328 -10.03 -5.11 5.50
N VAL A 329 -8.85 -5.46 6.02
CA VAL A 329 -8.48 -5.35 7.45
C VAL A 329 -7.09 -4.74 7.62
N GLU A 330 -6.81 -4.12 8.78
CA GLU A 330 -5.48 -3.58 9.09
C GLU A 330 -4.47 -4.69 9.45
N PHE A 331 -3.17 -4.40 9.32
CA PHE A 331 -2.09 -5.38 9.53
C PHE A 331 -1.92 -5.89 10.97
N ASN A 332 -2.38 -5.11 11.95
CA ASN A 332 -2.32 -5.44 13.38
C ASN A 332 -3.53 -6.25 13.88
N THR A 333 -4.60 -6.41 13.09
CA THR A 333 -5.81 -7.15 13.52
C THR A 333 -5.65 -8.67 13.41
N CYS A 334 -4.72 -9.12 12.56
CA CYS A 334 -4.53 -10.52 12.18
C CYS A 334 -3.14 -11.03 12.54
N LEU A 335 -3.00 -12.32 12.82
CA LEU A 335 -1.71 -12.99 13.00
C LEU A 335 -1.35 -13.79 11.74
N ASN A 336 -0.13 -13.62 11.22
CA ASN A 336 0.35 -14.40 10.07
C ASN A 336 0.77 -15.82 10.49
N LEU A 337 0.02 -16.83 10.04
CA LEU A 337 0.26 -18.25 10.33
C LEU A 337 1.24 -18.91 9.36
N SER A 338 1.29 -18.48 8.09
CA SER A 338 2.23 -19.01 7.09
C SER A 338 3.66 -18.54 7.31
N ARG A 339 3.84 -17.36 7.92
CA ARG A 339 5.14 -16.81 8.32
C ARG A 339 5.11 -16.38 9.79
N PRO A 340 5.25 -17.32 10.74
CA PRO A 340 5.29 -17.03 12.17
C PRO A 340 6.37 -15.99 12.49
N GLN A 341 5.98 -14.88 13.10
CA GLN A 341 6.84 -13.73 13.38
C GLN A 341 6.86 -13.34 14.86
N TYR A 342 5.94 -13.87 15.65
CA TYR A 342 5.84 -13.67 17.10
C TYR A 342 6.07 -14.94 17.91
N VAL A 343 6.77 -15.92 17.32
CA VAL A 343 7.09 -17.17 18.01
C VAL A 343 7.91 -16.84 19.26
N THR A 344 7.45 -17.31 20.40
CA THR A 344 8.06 -17.05 21.70
C THR A 344 8.40 -18.37 22.38
N SER A 345 9.53 -18.44 23.08
CA SER A 345 9.88 -19.63 23.85
C SER A 345 8.85 -19.86 24.97
N THR A 346 8.48 -21.13 25.18
CA THR A 346 7.65 -21.56 26.31
C THR A 346 8.46 -21.80 27.58
N ASN A 347 9.79 -21.67 27.54
CA ASN A 347 10.64 -21.74 28.73
C ASN A 347 10.67 -20.37 29.44
N PRO A 348 10.20 -20.26 30.71
CA PRO A 348 10.20 -18.99 31.44
C PRO A 348 11.58 -18.35 31.62
N GLN A 349 12.65 -19.15 31.60
CA GLN A 349 14.03 -18.68 31.80
C GLN A 349 14.67 -18.05 30.54
N VAL A 350 13.99 -18.09 29.39
CA VAL A 350 14.49 -17.47 28.16
C VAL A 350 13.98 -16.03 28.07
N PRO A 351 14.85 -15.01 28.01
CA PRO A 351 14.41 -13.62 27.93
C PRO A 351 13.60 -13.38 26.64
N PRO A 352 12.57 -12.50 26.69
CA PRO A 352 11.71 -12.27 25.54
C PRO A 352 12.49 -11.67 24.37
N THR A 353 12.42 -12.32 23.22
CA THR A 353 13.03 -11.82 21.97
C THR A 353 12.26 -10.60 21.48
N VAL A 354 12.88 -9.42 21.58
CA VAL A 354 12.33 -8.18 21.01
C VAL A 354 12.29 -8.28 19.49
N ASN A 355 11.11 -8.15 18.92
CA ASN A 355 10.90 -8.34 17.49
C ASN A 355 11.32 -7.07 16.71
N ASN A 356 12.64 -6.92 16.49
CA ASN A 356 13.27 -5.79 15.80
C ASN A 356 13.01 -5.77 14.28
N ASN A 357 11.90 -6.35 13.81
CA ASN A 357 11.51 -6.32 12.41
C ASN A 357 11.31 -4.85 11.97
N PRO A 358 11.88 -4.44 10.83
CA PRO A 358 11.68 -3.10 10.31
C PRO A 358 10.19 -2.86 10.05
N PRO A 359 9.69 -1.61 10.13
CA PRO A 359 8.28 -1.33 9.94
C PRO A 359 7.75 -1.91 8.64
N PHE A 360 6.69 -2.73 8.71
CA PHE A 360 6.15 -3.38 7.53
C PHE A 360 5.55 -2.34 6.60
N LYS A 361 6.34 -2.00 5.58
CA LYS A 361 5.95 -1.18 4.45
C LYS A 361 5.79 -2.16 3.28
N PRO A 362 4.58 -2.73 3.05
CA PRO A 362 4.35 -3.60 1.91
C PRO A 362 4.85 -2.88 0.66
N ARG A 363 5.84 -3.49 -0.02
CA ARG A 363 6.57 -2.85 -1.11
C ARG A 363 5.64 -2.70 -2.31
N SER A 364 5.11 -1.51 -2.44
CA SER A 364 3.98 -1.20 -3.30
C SER A 364 4.46 -0.74 -4.67
N GLY A 365 4.79 -1.71 -5.52
CA GLY A 365 5.34 -1.42 -6.85
C GLY A 365 6.71 -0.73 -6.81
N PRO A 366 7.15 -0.12 -7.92
CA PRO A 366 8.51 0.37 -8.03
C PRO A 366 8.64 1.80 -7.55
N TYR A 367 9.75 2.06 -6.85
CA TYR A 367 10.23 3.42 -6.70
C TYR A 367 10.63 3.98 -8.08
N PRO A 368 10.25 5.22 -8.43
CA PRO A 368 11.13 5.99 -9.28
C PRO A 368 12.49 6.09 -8.57
N HIS A 369 13.58 5.77 -9.26
CA HIS A 369 14.93 5.99 -8.73
C HIS A 369 15.16 7.50 -8.57
N ILE A 370 14.77 8.06 -7.42
CA ILE A 370 15.08 9.44 -7.00
C ILE A 370 16.58 9.57 -6.70
N ARG A 371 17.25 8.45 -6.43
CA ARG A 371 18.72 8.38 -6.43
C ARG A 371 19.21 8.41 -7.88
N PRO A 372 19.94 9.46 -8.32
CA PRO A 372 20.63 9.40 -9.59
C PRO A 372 21.56 8.18 -9.64
N GLY A 373 21.74 7.61 -10.83
CA GLY A 373 22.79 6.62 -11.05
C GLY A 373 24.16 7.22 -10.77
N ILE A 374 25.16 6.36 -10.53
CA ILE A 374 26.55 6.79 -10.31
C ILE A 374 26.97 7.71 -11.48
N GLY A 375 27.31 8.97 -11.17
CA GLY A 375 27.69 9.99 -12.15
C GLY A 375 26.57 10.92 -12.65
N GLN A 376 25.31 10.78 -12.21
CA GLN A 376 24.25 11.74 -12.56
C GLN A 376 23.97 12.76 -11.47
N THR A 377 23.63 13.99 -11.88
CA THR A 377 23.24 15.08 -10.96
C THR A 377 21.81 14.86 -10.43
N PRO A 378 21.56 15.10 -9.13
CA PRO A 378 20.21 15.05 -8.58
C PRO A 378 19.35 16.19 -9.14
N ALA A 379 18.04 15.97 -9.25
CA ALA A 379 17.09 17.03 -9.59
C ALA A 379 17.17 18.17 -8.56
N SER A 380 17.20 19.40 -9.06
CA SER A 380 17.39 20.63 -8.28
C SER A 380 16.36 20.73 -7.14
N GLY A 381 16.82 20.61 -5.89
CA GLY A 381 16.00 20.72 -4.68
C GLY A 381 16.22 19.59 -3.66
N PHE A 382 16.64 18.40 -4.11
CA PHE A 382 16.86 17.25 -3.21
C PHE A 382 18.34 16.98 -2.98
N ARG A 383 18.86 17.43 -1.83
CA ARG A 383 20.12 16.92 -1.27
C ARG A 383 19.79 15.83 -0.24
N ALA A 384 20.46 14.69 -0.32
CA ALA A 384 20.39 13.71 0.75
C ALA A 384 21.04 14.27 2.02
N ALA A 385 20.43 14.03 3.19
CA ALA A 385 21.14 14.23 4.45
C ALA A 385 22.37 13.29 4.47
N PRO A 386 23.56 13.78 4.87
CA PRO A 386 24.74 12.93 4.95
C PRO A 386 24.50 11.82 5.97
N ALA A 387 24.70 10.57 5.55
CA ALA A 387 24.62 9.44 6.47
C ALA A 387 25.79 9.53 7.48
N PRO A 388 25.56 9.22 8.77
CA PRO A 388 26.62 9.20 9.76
C PRO A 388 27.55 8.01 9.46
N HIS A 389 28.67 8.27 8.79
CA HIS A 389 29.76 7.31 8.72
C HIS A 389 30.41 7.19 10.09
N ALA A 390 30.47 5.96 10.61
CA ALA A 390 31.23 5.65 11.81
C ALA A 390 32.71 6.02 11.58
N ASN A 391 33.37 6.54 12.63
CA ASN A 391 34.68 7.21 12.59
C ASN A 391 34.74 8.44 11.68
N HIS A 392 34.39 9.62 12.23
CA HIS A 392 35.34 10.73 12.51
C HIS A 392 34.63 11.77 13.39
N GLN A 393 35.27 12.22 14.47
CA GLN A 393 34.72 13.29 15.33
C GLN A 393 34.88 14.65 14.66
N THR A 394 33.84 15.16 14.00
CA THR A 394 33.82 16.53 13.48
C THR A 394 33.11 17.47 14.46
N HIS A 395 33.89 18.36 15.07
CA HIS A 395 33.39 19.44 15.93
C HIS A 395 32.45 20.38 15.15
N VAL A 396 31.26 20.62 15.68
CA VAL A 396 30.27 21.52 15.03
C VAL A 396 30.69 22.97 15.28
N GLN A 397 31.32 23.61 14.29
CA GLN A 397 31.53 25.06 14.31
C GLN A 397 30.19 25.77 14.10
N ILE A 398 29.70 26.42 15.16
CA ILE A 398 28.59 27.36 15.08
C ILE A 398 29.08 28.61 14.34
N MET A 399 28.70 28.76 13.07
CA MET A 399 28.97 29.99 12.31
C MET A 399 28.03 31.09 12.80
N SER A 400 28.54 31.99 13.64
CA SER A 400 27.85 33.23 14.00
C SER A 400 27.76 34.18 12.79
N ASN A 401 26.56 34.70 12.54
CA ASN A 401 26.21 35.51 11.39
C ASN A 401 27.02 36.84 11.32
N PRO A 402 27.69 37.18 10.20
CA PRO A 402 28.57 38.34 10.11
C PRO A 402 27.84 39.67 9.80
N ASN A 403 26.66 39.90 10.39
CA ASN A 403 25.95 41.17 10.28
C ASN A 403 25.17 41.47 11.58
N GLY A 404 25.79 42.27 12.45
CA GLY A 404 25.24 42.66 13.76
C GLY A 404 26.04 43.81 14.38
N VAL A 405 25.74 45.04 13.96
CA VAL A 405 26.32 46.26 14.56
C VAL A 405 25.63 46.53 15.90
N GLY A 406 26.35 46.40 17.03
CA GLY A 406 25.74 46.55 18.36
C GLY A 406 26.75 46.69 19.50
N ARG A 407 27.05 47.94 19.87
CA ARG A 407 27.91 48.42 20.98
C ARG A 407 27.87 47.58 22.29
N GLY A 408 29.04 47.35 22.90
CA GLY A 408 29.15 46.92 24.30
C GLY A 408 30.61 46.74 24.75
N ASN A 409 31.18 47.72 25.45
CA ASN A 409 32.62 47.78 25.74
C ASN A 409 32.93 47.66 27.24
N ILE A 410 33.47 46.51 27.70
CA ILE A 410 34.07 46.33 29.03
C ILE A 410 35.28 45.37 28.95
N PRO A 411 36.50 45.77 29.36
CA PRO A 411 37.67 44.90 29.34
C PRO A 411 38.10 44.40 30.75
N ARG A 412 38.29 43.09 30.89
CA ARG A 412 39.17 42.47 31.91
C ARG A 412 39.70 41.12 31.39
N ARG A 413 40.89 40.59 31.67
CA ARG A 413 42.26 41.07 32.02
C ARG A 413 42.96 39.85 32.66
N GLY A 414 44.03 39.34 32.04
CA GLY A 414 44.88 38.25 32.56
C GLY A 414 44.38 36.84 32.23
N ALA A 415 45.23 35.80 32.12
CA ALA A 415 46.70 35.75 32.06
C ALA A 415 47.14 34.42 31.34
N PRO A 416 48.41 34.25 30.91
CA PRO A 416 48.76 33.26 29.88
C PRO A 416 49.49 32.01 30.47
N PRO A 417 50.31 31.21 29.76
CA PRO A 417 50.01 29.77 29.59
C PRO A 417 51.06 28.83 30.22
N ALA A 418 50.76 27.53 30.23
CA ALA A 418 51.74 26.47 30.54
C ALA A 418 52.20 25.75 29.26
N GLN A 419 53.51 25.52 29.17
CA GLN A 419 54.27 25.10 28.00
C GLN A 419 54.82 23.69 28.21
N ASN A 420 54.76 22.82 27.18
CA ASN A 420 55.73 21.74 26.83
C ASN A 420 55.09 20.81 25.77
N GLY A 421 55.84 20.16 24.86
CA GLY A 421 57.29 20.14 24.66
C GLY A 421 57.67 19.67 23.25
N ARG A 422 58.96 19.79 22.90
CA ARG A 422 59.53 19.59 21.55
C ARG A 422 59.48 18.13 21.05
N GLY A 423 59.45 17.97 19.72
CA GLY A 423 59.67 16.70 19.03
C GLY A 423 60.12 16.88 17.57
N THR A 424 61.43 16.94 17.33
CA THR A 424 62.10 17.17 16.03
C THR A 424 62.87 15.90 15.62
N VAL A 425 63.05 15.51 14.34
CA VAL A 425 62.87 16.21 13.04
C VAL A 425 62.69 15.16 11.90
N MET A 426 62.73 15.58 10.62
CA MET A 426 63.41 14.91 9.47
C MET A 426 62.52 14.63 8.22
N GLN A 427 62.86 15.28 7.10
CA GLN A 427 62.65 14.76 5.73
C GLN A 427 63.97 14.15 5.21
N PRO A 428 63.99 13.44 4.06
CA PRO A 428 64.22 14.16 2.79
C PRO A 428 63.49 13.62 1.53
N ILE A 429 62.97 14.56 0.72
CA ILE A 429 63.26 14.82 -0.72
C ILE A 429 63.32 13.68 -1.77
N ALA A 430 62.85 14.02 -2.99
CA ALA A 430 63.03 13.41 -4.34
C ALA A 430 61.89 12.46 -4.82
N THR A 431 61.50 12.39 -6.11
CA THR A 431 62.03 13.01 -7.35
C THR A 431 60.92 13.33 -8.39
N THR A 432 61.25 14.25 -9.29
CA THR A 432 60.58 14.75 -10.51
C THR A 432 60.05 13.71 -11.51
N THR A 433 58.96 14.04 -12.24
CA THR A 433 58.92 14.06 -13.74
C THR A 433 57.75 14.89 -14.30
N VAL A 434 58.10 15.89 -15.12
CA VAL A 434 57.52 16.41 -16.39
C VAL A 434 56.45 15.53 -17.11
N GLN A 435 55.58 16.05 -18.00
CA GLN A 435 55.78 17.10 -19.02
C GLN A 435 54.46 17.71 -19.60
N ALA A 436 54.55 18.94 -20.16
CA ALA A 436 53.72 19.63 -21.19
C ALA A 436 52.19 19.33 -21.35
N GLY A 437 51.28 20.30 -21.55
CA GLY A 437 51.39 21.74 -21.85
C GLY A 437 51.04 22.08 -23.31
N HIS A 438 50.08 22.99 -23.55
CA HIS A 438 49.94 23.81 -24.78
C HIS A 438 49.08 25.07 -24.48
N SER A 439 49.29 26.14 -25.24
CA SER A 439 48.89 27.53 -24.96
C SER A 439 47.66 28.03 -25.77
N GLY A 440 47.11 29.20 -25.40
CA GLY A 440 45.99 29.90 -26.09
C GLY A 440 46.39 30.63 -27.38
N PRO A 441 45.82 31.82 -27.77
CA PRO A 441 45.13 32.82 -26.92
C PRO A 441 43.86 33.50 -27.53
N GLN A 442 43.30 34.45 -26.75
CA GLN A 442 42.61 35.73 -27.10
C GLN A 442 41.78 35.90 -28.40
N ASP A 443 40.53 36.40 -28.25
CA ASP A 443 40.16 37.77 -28.68
C ASP A 443 38.77 38.24 -28.14
N GLY A 444 38.54 39.55 -28.06
CA GLY A 444 37.24 40.19 -27.71
C GLY A 444 36.65 40.94 -28.93
N PRO A 445 35.88 42.06 -28.80
CA PRO A 445 35.26 42.68 -27.60
C PRO A 445 33.81 43.22 -27.85
N HIS A 446 33.18 43.86 -26.82
CA HIS A 446 32.09 44.88 -26.92
C HIS A 446 30.73 44.50 -27.60
N SER A 447 29.53 45.06 -27.33
CA SER A 447 29.01 46.13 -26.44
C SER A 447 27.46 46.00 -26.23
N PRO A 448 26.76 46.87 -25.44
CA PRO A 448 25.41 46.60 -24.88
C PRO A 448 24.24 47.44 -25.52
N PRO A 449 23.26 48.03 -24.79
CA PRO A 449 21.99 47.43 -24.32
C PRO A 449 20.69 48.19 -24.72
N HIS A 450 19.52 47.52 -24.68
CA HIS A 450 18.16 48.12 -24.65
C HIS A 450 17.24 47.23 -23.77
N GLY A 451 16.30 47.69 -22.93
CA GLY A 451 15.69 49.01 -22.74
C GLY A 451 14.44 49.19 -23.61
N GLY A 452 13.20 49.33 -23.11
CA GLY A 452 12.64 49.27 -21.75
C GLY A 452 11.17 49.73 -21.76
N ARG A 453 10.49 49.75 -20.58
CA ARG A 453 9.12 50.28 -20.34
C ARG A 453 7.98 49.49 -21.07
N GLY A 454 6.77 49.29 -20.54
CA GLY A 454 6.18 49.66 -19.24
C GLY A 454 4.84 50.39 -19.40
N ALA A 455 3.70 49.74 -19.13
CA ALA A 455 2.42 50.40 -18.79
C ALA A 455 1.33 49.41 -18.31
N THR A 456 0.76 49.77 -17.18
CA THR A 456 -0.43 49.25 -16.49
C THR A 456 -1.76 49.31 -17.25
N ARG A 457 -2.63 48.29 -17.08
CA ARG A 457 -3.99 48.34 -16.45
C ARG A 457 -4.92 47.24 -17.00
N GLY A 458 -5.70 46.59 -16.13
CA GLY A 458 -6.72 45.62 -16.54
C GLY A 458 -7.13 44.64 -15.44
N ALA A 459 -7.74 45.14 -14.36
CA ALA A 459 -8.30 44.27 -13.33
C ALA A 459 -9.72 43.82 -13.73
N PHE A 460 -10.01 42.51 -13.63
CA PHE A 460 -11.39 42.01 -13.62
C PHE A 460 -11.59 41.00 -12.50
N ILE A 461 -12.45 41.39 -11.55
CA ILE A 461 -12.95 40.59 -10.45
C ILE A 461 -14.26 39.93 -10.91
N PHE A 462 -14.44 38.64 -10.65
CA PHE A 462 -15.78 38.04 -10.62
C PHE A 462 -15.98 37.25 -9.33
N ASN A 463 -16.63 37.93 -8.38
CA ASN A 463 -17.14 37.35 -7.15
C ASN A 463 -18.62 36.96 -7.39
N ARG A 464 -19.00 35.69 -7.24
CA ARG A 464 -20.39 35.24 -7.50
C ARG A 464 -21.15 34.99 -6.19
N GLY A 465 -22.36 35.52 -6.13
CA GLY A 465 -23.06 35.80 -4.87
C GLY A 465 -23.63 34.59 -4.10
N ARG A 466 -23.87 34.85 -2.80
CA ARG A 466 -24.61 34.02 -1.83
C ARG A 466 -26.05 34.51 -1.72
N GLY A 467 -26.98 33.59 -1.38
CA GLY A 467 -28.39 33.88 -1.03
C GLY A 467 -29.36 33.33 -2.09
N ASN A 468 -30.39 32.54 -1.76
CA ASN A 468 -31.36 32.80 -0.71
C ASN A 468 -32.06 31.52 -0.21
N SER A 469 -32.46 31.46 1.06
CA SER A 469 -33.51 30.55 1.55
C SER A 469 -34.87 31.25 1.51
N PRO A 470 -35.97 30.50 1.50
CA PRO A 470 -37.19 30.95 2.17
C PRO A 470 -37.70 29.93 3.21
N SER A 471 -38.34 30.47 4.25
CA SER A 471 -39.08 29.73 5.29
C SER A 471 -40.45 30.41 5.49
N ARG A 472 -41.38 29.69 6.16
CA ARG A 472 -42.86 29.85 6.26
C ARG A 472 -43.63 29.04 5.19
N GLY A 473 -44.70 28.32 5.50
CA GLY A 473 -45.30 27.97 6.81
C GLY A 473 -46.83 27.80 6.77
N ARG A 474 -47.35 26.77 7.47
CA ARG A 474 -48.78 26.42 7.72
C ARG A 474 -49.62 25.88 6.56
N GLY A 475 -50.42 24.82 6.81
CA GLY A 475 -51.71 24.64 6.11
C GLY A 475 -52.29 23.23 5.91
N ALA A 476 -53.03 22.73 6.91
CA ALA A 476 -54.25 21.91 6.80
C ALA A 476 -54.25 20.43 6.29
N SER A 477 -54.99 19.63 7.08
CA SER A 477 -55.34 18.22 6.98
C SER A 477 -56.23 17.78 5.79
N ARG A 478 -56.05 16.51 5.38
CA ARG A 478 -57.06 15.49 5.01
C ARG A 478 -56.27 14.19 4.73
N GLY A 479 -56.68 12.96 5.05
CA GLY A 479 -57.91 12.49 5.69
C GLY A 479 -58.44 11.21 5.01
N PHE A 480 -58.50 10.10 5.76
CA PHE A 480 -59.35 8.90 5.57
C PHE A 480 -58.93 7.68 4.71
N ARG A 481 -58.94 6.52 5.39
CA ARG A 481 -59.26 5.12 5.01
C ARG A 481 -58.41 4.41 3.92
N GLY A 482 -58.09 3.10 4.02
CA GLY A 482 -58.28 2.12 5.11
C GLY A 482 -59.05 0.85 4.71
N ARG A 483 -58.39 -0.32 4.80
CA ARG A 483 -58.87 -1.74 4.88
C ARG A 483 -57.62 -2.64 4.78
N GLY A 484 -57.48 -3.79 5.45
CA GLY A 484 -58.29 -4.41 6.51
C GLY A 484 -57.91 -5.88 6.73
N ARG A 485 -57.69 -6.27 8.01
CA ARG A 485 -57.72 -7.61 8.65
C ARG A 485 -57.49 -8.91 7.83
N GLY A 486 -56.65 -9.78 8.40
CA GLY A 486 -56.78 -11.25 8.37
C GLY A 486 -56.07 -11.87 9.59
N LEU A 487 -56.80 -12.56 10.46
CA LEU A 487 -56.30 -13.20 11.70
C LEU A 487 -56.42 -14.73 11.61
N VAL A 488 -55.55 -15.39 12.38
CA VAL A 488 -55.41 -16.82 12.76
C VAL A 488 -56.64 -17.73 12.65
N PRO A 489 -56.39 -19.06 12.62
CA PRO A 489 -56.94 -19.89 13.71
C PRO A 489 -55.87 -20.71 14.47
N GLN A 490 -56.10 -20.89 15.77
CA GLN A 490 -55.36 -21.81 16.64
C GLN A 490 -55.86 -23.26 16.44
N THR A 491 -55.01 -24.23 16.75
CA THR A 491 -55.39 -25.61 17.11
C THR A 491 -54.66 -26.03 18.39
N GLN A 492 -55.29 -26.85 19.22
CA GLN A 492 -54.86 -27.15 20.59
C GLN A 492 -55.16 -28.61 20.96
N VAL A 493 -54.20 -29.28 21.62
CA VAL A 493 -54.26 -30.59 22.34
C VAL A 493 -54.72 -31.83 21.52
N PRO A 494 -54.36 -33.09 21.89
CA PRO A 494 -54.36 -33.75 23.22
C PRO A 494 -52.95 -34.19 23.69
N SER A 495 -52.72 -34.75 24.89
CA SER A 495 -53.56 -35.00 26.07
C SER A 495 -52.69 -34.98 27.34
#